data_AF-A0A9E8S9N3-F1
#
_entry.id   AF-A0A9E8S9N3-F1
#
_cell.length_a   1.000
_cell.length_b   1.000
_cell.length_c   1.000
_cell.angle_alpha   90.00
_cell.angle_beta   90.00
_cell.angle_gamma   90.00
#
_symmetry.space_group_name_H-M   'P 1'
#
loop_
_entity.id
_entity.type
_entity.pdbx_description
1 polymer ?
#
loop_
_entity_poly.entity_id
_entity_poly.type
_entity_poly.pdbx_seq_one_letter_code
_entity_poly.pdbx_strand_id
1 'polypeptide(L)'
;MSRKRVAALLATGMLLLTLAACAPFGSGPDRDAEAIAVVERAVSEALPYANGAYVTTATSGPGNRTMLVRLYLDVADPGTLTDTVHRAAGAVRASIPRDILQLTLEAVEGDRPPQPPRGVEQVVDLRFVAEELGLEARSVVDGRLIFSRDYLEDRYGAANDVD
;
A
#
# COMPACT_ATOMS: atom_id res chain seq x y z
N MET A 1 29.58 -62.07 5.61
CA MET A 1 28.75 -61.12 4.84
C MET A 1 27.32 -61.16 5.35
N SER A 2 26.89 -60.11 6.05
CA SER A 2 25.62 -60.09 6.81
C SER A 2 24.79 -58.87 6.38
N ARG A 3 23.57 -59.15 5.90
CA ARG A 3 22.61 -58.26 5.23
C ARG A 3 21.91 -57.27 6.18
N LYS A 4 22.61 -56.71 7.18
CA LYS A 4 21.97 -55.91 8.27
C LYS A 4 22.53 -54.49 8.46
N ARG A 5 23.16 -53.88 7.45
CA ARG A 5 23.72 -52.52 7.57
C ARG A 5 23.40 -51.59 6.39
N VAL A 6 22.23 -51.73 5.76
CA VAL A 6 21.79 -50.82 4.68
C VAL A 6 20.52 -50.02 5.06
N ALA A 7 19.92 -50.29 6.22
CA ALA A 7 18.68 -49.63 6.67
C ALA A 7 18.90 -48.44 7.64
N ALA A 8 20.04 -47.75 7.56
CA ALA A 8 20.40 -46.69 8.51
C ALA A 8 20.75 -45.33 7.85
N LEU A 9 20.36 -45.11 6.59
CA LEU A 9 20.73 -43.90 5.83
C LEU A 9 19.56 -43.14 5.19
N LEU A 10 18.31 -43.51 5.50
CA LEU A 10 17.11 -42.88 4.92
C LEU A 10 16.19 -42.20 5.93
N ALA A 11 16.60 -42.07 7.20
CA ALA A 11 15.77 -41.51 8.26
C ALA A 11 16.26 -40.16 8.83
N THR A 12 17.32 -39.57 8.26
CA THR A 12 17.89 -38.29 8.77
C THR A 12 17.72 -37.13 7.78
N GLY A 13 17.22 -37.38 6.56
CA GLY A 13 17.05 -36.36 5.52
C GLY A 13 15.63 -35.79 5.39
N MET A 14 14.70 -36.17 6.26
CA MET A 14 13.27 -35.84 6.12
C MET A 14 12.69 -35.30 7.43
N LEU A 15 13.42 -34.39 8.07
CA LEU A 15 12.97 -33.69 9.29
C LEU A 15 13.30 -32.18 9.28
N LEU A 16 13.30 -31.58 8.09
CA LEU A 16 13.54 -30.13 7.91
C LEU A 16 12.58 -29.45 6.92
N LEU A 17 11.48 -30.11 6.53
CA LEU A 17 10.60 -29.61 5.45
C LEU A 17 9.10 -29.56 5.78
N THR A 18 8.72 -29.64 7.07
CA THR A 18 7.29 -29.67 7.45
C THR A 18 6.94 -28.81 8.67
N LEU A 19 7.52 -27.62 8.80
CA LEU A 19 7.07 -26.61 9.79
C LEU A 19 6.93 -25.18 9.25
N ALA A 20 6.85 -24.98 7.92
CA ALA A 20 6.56 -23.66 7.32
C ALA A 20 5.10 -23.51 6.83
N ALA A 21 4.18 -24.41 7.22
CA ALA A 21 2.83 -24.44 6.67
C ALA A 21 1.73 -23.84 7.57
N CYS A 22 2.08 -23.30 8.73
CA CYS A 22 1.15 -22.62 9.63
C CYS A 22 1.81 -21.41 10.33
N ALA A 23 2.52 -20.56 9.58
CA ALA A 23 2.61 -19.18 10.04
C ALA A 23 1.23 -18.56 9.74
N PRO A 24 0.46 -18.07 10.74
CA PRO A 24 -0.67 -17.24 10.42
C PRO A 24 -0.14 -16.11 9.53
N PHE A 25 -0.75 -15.91 8.36
CA PHE A 25 -0.50 -14.75 7.50
C PHE A 25 -0.53 -13.51 8.40
N GLY A 26 0.66 -13.02 8.75
CA GLY A 26 0.88 -12.24 9.96
C GLY A 26 0.41 -10.81 9.78
N SER A 27 -0.89 -10.57 9.90
CA SER A 27 -1.46 -9.26 10.19
C SER A 27 -1.21 -8.93 11.66
N GLY A 28 0.04 -8.64 11.99
CA GLY A 28 0.45 -8.14 13.30
C GLY A 28 0.62 -6.62 13.27
N PRO A 29 0.36 -5.90 14.38
CA PRO A 29 0.50 -4.45 14.44
C PRO A 29 1.90 -3.95 14.03
N ASP A 30 2.93 -4.76 14.24
CA ASP A 30 4.31 -4.44 13.87
C ASP A 30 4.53 -4.44 12.35
N ARG A 31 3.90 -5.37 11.61
CA ARG A 31 3.99 -5.43 10.13
C ARG A 31 3.27 -4.25 9.49
N ASP A 32 2.16 -3.82 10.10
CA ASP A 32 1.40 -2.65 9.64
C ASP A 32 2.20 -1.37 9.86
N ALA A 33 2.84 -1.22 11.02
CA ALA A 33 3.70 -0.07 11.32
C ALA A 33 4.90 0.00 10.36
N GLU A 34 5.53 -1.13 10.04
CA GLU A 34 6.62 -1.19 9.07
C GLU A 34 6.16 -0.81 7.66
N ALA A 35 5.06 -1.40 7.18
CA ALA A 35 4.50 -1.06 5.87
C ALA A 35 4.11 0.41 5.77
N ILE A 36 3.51 0.97 6.82
CA ILE A 36 3.18 2.40 6.92
C ILE A 36 4.45 3.25 6.79
N ALA A 37 5.51 2.94 7.54
CA ALA A 37 6.75 3.71 7.49
C ALA A 37 7.45 3.64 6.12
N VAL A 38 7.43 2.47 5.49
CA VAL A 38 7.99 2.27 4.13
C VAL A 38 7.22 3.10 3.10
N VAL A 39 5.88 3.12 3.18
CA VAL A 39 5.05 3.91 2.27
C VAL A 39 5.17 5.40 2.54
N GLU A 40 5.15 5.85 3.79
CA GLU A 40 5.35 7.26 4.15
C GLU A 40 6.67 7.78 3.55
N ARG A 41 7.76 7.01 3.70
CA ARG A 41 9.05 7.34 3.12
C ARG A 41 9.01 7.38 1.59
N ALA A 42 8.45 6.36 0.94
CA ALA A 42 8.38 6.30 -0.52
C ALA A 42 7.60 7.49 -1.11
N VAL A 43 6.48 7.86 -0.47
CA VAL A 43 5.69 9.03 -0.87
C VAL A 43 6.46 10.33 -0.65
N SER A 44 7.13 10.49 0.49
CA SER A 44 7.96 11.69 0.75
C SER A 44 9.13 11.83 -0.23
N GLU A 45 9.78 10.72 -0.62
CA GLU A 45 10.84 10.71 -1.63
C GLU A 45 10.31 11.07 -3.02
N ALA A 46 9.10 10.60 -3.37
CA ALA A 46 8.46 10.89 -4.65
C ALA A 46 7.91 12.32 -4.74
N LEU A 47 7.57 12.94 -3.61
CA LEU A 47 6.91 14.24 -3.50
C LEU A 47 7.67 15.20 -2.57
N PRO A 48 8.87 15.66 -2.95
CA PRO A 48 9.69 16.52 -2.09
C PRO A 48 9.05 17.89 -1.80
N TYR A 49 8.01 18.27 -2.55
CA TYR A 49 7.27 19.53 -2.39
C TYR A 49 5.93 19.35 -1.66
N ALA A 50 5.57 18.13 -1.25
CA ALA A 50 4.40 17.93 -0.41
C ALA A 50 4.73 18.34 1.03
N ASN A 51 3.77 18.95 1.71
CA ASN A 51 3.88 19.37 3.12
C ASN A 51 3.78 18.17 4.09
N GLY A 52 3.53 16.98 3.54
CA GLY A 52 3.64 15.71 4.23
C GLY A 52 2.67 14.67 3.69
N ALA A 53 2.81 13.44 4.17
CA ALA A 53 1.85 12.38 3.94
C ALA A 53 1.46 11.74 5.28
N TYR A 54 0.22 11.29 5.41
CA TYR A 54 -0.20 10.42 6.49
C TYR A 54 -0.70 9.11 5.90
N VAL A 55 -0.20 7.98 6.41
CA VAL A 55 -0.54 6.65 5.91
C VAL A 55 -1.17 5.82 7.03
N THR A 56 -2.23 5.11 6.69
CA THR A 56 -2.86 4.15 7.59
C THR A 56 -3.42 2.97 6.81
N THR A 57 -3.62 1.85 7.49
CA THR A 57 -4.25 0.66 6.92
C THR A 57 -5.57 0.39 7.59
N ALA A 58 -6.56 -0.03 6.80
CA ALA A 58 -7.84 -0.51 7.28
C ALA A 58 -8.07 -1.94 6.77
N THR A 59 -8.64 -2.80 7.59
CA THR A 59 -9.09 -4.13 7.18
C THR A 59 -10.54 -4.06 6.71
N SER A 60 -10.80 -4.43 5.45
CA SER A 60 -12.13 -4.47 4.83
C SER A 60 -12.68 -5.90 4.73
N GLY A 61 -12.55 -6.66 5.82
CA GLY A 61 -12.94 -8.08 5.94
C GLY A 61 -11.74 -9.01 6.18
N PRO A 62 -11.95 -10.33 6.26
CA PRO A 62 -10.89 -11.29 6.49
C PRO A 62 -9.85 -11.26 5.37
N GLY A 63 -8.63 -10.83 5.66
CA GLY A 63 -7.51 -10.82 4.70
C GLY A 63 -7.52 -9.68 3.68
N ASN A 64 -8.56 -8.84 3.65
CA ASN A 64 -8.62 -7.70 2.75
C ASN A 64 -8.07 -6.46 3.45
N ARG A 65 -6.98 -5.91 2.91
CA ARG A 65 -6.37 -4.69 3.43
C ARG A 65 -6.50 -3.56 2.43
N THR A 66 -6.90 -2.41 2.94
CA THR A 66 -6.95 -1.15 2.22
C THR A 66 -5.91 -0.23 2.82
N MET A 67 -5.17 0.47 1.98
CA MET A 67 -4.28 1.54 2.43
C MET A 67 -4.94 2.88 2.16
N LEU A 68 -4.90 3.78 3.14
CA LEU A 68 -5.27 5.18 2.96
C LEU A 68 -4.00 6.02 3.04
N VAL A 69 -3.83 6.89 2.04
CA VAL A 69 -2.77 7.89 1.98
C VAL A 69 -3.41 9.27 1.87
N ARG A 70 -3.17 10.10 2.87
CA ARG A 70 -3.55 11.51 2.89
C ARG A 70 -2.33 12.35 2.55
N LEU A 71 -2.38 13.07 1.44
CA LEU A 71 -1.36 14.02 1.03
C LEU A 71 -1.72 15.40 1.55
N TYR A 72 -0.74 16.09 2.13
CA TYR A 72 -0.82 17.47 2.56
C TYR A 72 -0.01 18.31 1.58
N LEU A 73 -0.64 19.30 0.97
CA LEU A 73 -0.06 20.07 -0.13
C LEU A 73 -0.64 21.48 -0.19
N ASP A 74 0.16 22.45 -0.61
CA ASP A 74 -0.37 23.73 -1.04
C ASP A 74 -0.91 23.56 -2.46
N VAL A 75 -2.22 23.74 -2.65
CA VAL A 75 -2.89 23.40 -3.91
C VAL A 75 -2.37 24.30 -5.03
N ALA A 76 -1.44 23.75 -5.81
CA ALA A 76 -1.04 24.29 -7.10
C ALA A 76 -2.09 23.93 -8.17
N ASP A 77 -1.93 24.50 -9.36
CA ASP A 77 -2.84 24.33 -10.49
C ASP A 77 -3.21 22.85 -10.80
N PRO A 78 -4.33 22.58 -11.50
CA PRO A 78 -4.83 21.22 -11.71
C PRO A 78 -3.85 20.23 -12.36
N GLY A 79 -2.91 20.71 -13.19
CA GLY A 79 -1.89 19.86 -13.80
C GLY A 79 -0.90 19.33 -12.76
N THR A 80 -0.44 20.21 -11.87
CA THR A 80 0.45 19.84 -10.76
C THR A 80 -0.20 18.84 -9.80
N LEU A 81 -1.51 18.97 -9.55
CA LEU A 81 -2.26 18.05 -8.70
C LEU A 81 -2.33 16.63 -9.30
N THR A 82 -2.58 16.52 -10.61
CA THR A 82 -2.64 15.23 -11.31
C THR A 82 -1.30 14.50 -11.26
N ASP A 83 -0.21 15.22 -11.58
CA ASP A 83 1.16 14.69 -11.50
C ASP A 83 1.52 14.23 -10.08
N THR A 84 1.12 15.00 -9.07
CA THR A 84 1.35 14.68 -7.66
C THR A 84 0.65 13.39 -7.26
N VAL A 85 -0.64 13.27 -7.58
CA VAL A 85 -1.42 12.05 -7.30
C VAL A 85 -0.86 10.85 -8.06
N HIS A 86 -0.47 11.02 -9.32
CA HIS A 86 0.11 9.97 -10.14
C HIS A 86 1.41 9.42 -9.52
N ARG A 87 2.33 10.31 -9.15
CA ARG A 87 3.61 9.92 -8.51
C ARG A 87 3.38 9.28 -7.15
N ALA A 88 2.45 9.81 -6.35
CA ALA A 88 2.08 9.25 -5.07
C ALA A 88 1.57 7.82 -5.23
N ALA A 89 0.60 7.59 -6.12
CA ALA A 89 0.03 6.26 -6.36
C ALA A 89 1.08 5.26 -6.84
N GLY A 90 1.98 5.68 -7.73
CA GLY A 90 3.11 4.85 -8.18
C GLY A 90 4.09 4.52 -7.06
N ALA A 91 4.45 5.50 -6.22
CA ALA A 91 5.34 5.30 -5.09
C ALA A 91 4.73 4.34 -4.06
N VAL A 92 3.45 4.53 -3.73
CA VAL A 92 2.71 3.62 -2.86
C VAL A 92 2.69 2.23 -3.47
N ARG A 93 2.36 2.08 -4.76
CA ARG A 93 2.32 0.75 -5.40
C ARG A 93 3.68 0.05 -5.34
N ALA A 94 4.77 0.77 -5.58
CA ALA A 94 6.12 0.23 -5.47
C ALA A 94 6.48 -0.16 -4.02
N SER A 95 5.82 0.40 -3.01
CA SER A 95 6.19 0.22 -1.60
C SER A 95 5.24 -0.66 -0.79
N ILE A 96 4.02 -0.94 -1.30
CA ILE A 96 3.02 -1.74 -0.58
C ILE A 96 3.22 -3.25 -0.74
N PRO A 97 2.89 -4.04 0.29
CA PRO A 97 2.82 -5.49 0.14
C PRO A 97 1.63 -5.93 -0.72
N ARG A 98 1.72 -7.13 -1.31
CA ARG A 98 0.72 -7.69 -2.26
C ARG A 98 -0.68 -7.90 -1.66
N ASP A 99 -0.80 -7.95 -0.34
CA ASP A 99 -2.06 -8.16 0.38
C ASP A 99 -2.93 -6.89 0.48
N ILE A 100 -2.41 -5.74 0.05
CA ILE A 100 -3.17 -4.50 -0.11
C ILE A 100 -3.94 -4.55 -1.43
N LEU A 101 -5.27 -4.64 -1.34
CA LEU A 101 -6.17 -4.80 -2.47
C LEU A 101 -6.69 -3.48 -3.05
N GLN A 102 -6.56 -2.40 -2.27
CA GLN A 102 -7.10 -1.10 -2.62
C GLN A 102 -6.26 0.00 -1.99
N LEU A 103 -6.05 1.07 -2.75
CA LEU A 103 -5.47 2.32 -2.27
C LEU A 103 -6.55 3.40 -2.30
N THR A 104 -6.77 4.06 -1.18
CA THR A 104 -7.52 5.32 -1.10
C THR A 104 -6.53 6.46 -0.98
N LEU A 105 -6.63 7.44 -1.86
CA LEU A 105 -5.78 8.63 -1.84
C LEU A 105 -6.67 9.86 -1.69
N GLU A 106 -6.32 10.70 -0.72
CA GLU A 106 -6.98 11.98 -0.48
C GLU A 106 -5.95 13.11 -0.42
N ALA A 107 -6.32 14.27 -0.94
CA ALA A 107 -5.52 15.48 -0.90
C ALA A 107 -6.16 16.48 0.05
N VAL A 108 -5.35 17.08 0.92
CA VAL A 108 -5.76 18.08 1.90
C VAL A 108 -4.86 19.29 1.73
N GLU A 109 -5.46 20.47 1.70
CA GLU A 109 -4.71 21.73 1.58
C GLU A 109 -3.98 22.08 2.89
N GLY A 110 -2.73 22.52 2.77
CA GLY A 110 -1.91 23.02 3.88
C GLY A 110 -0.97 21.98 4.49
N ASP A 111 -0.54 22.25 5.73
CA ASP A 111 0.49 21.47 6.42
C ASP A 111 -0.05 20.19 7.08
N ARG A 112 0.82 19.16 7.17
CA ARG A 112 0.53 17.96 7.97
C ARG A 112 0.42 18.32 9.46
N PRO A 113 -0.74 18.13 10.12
CA PRO A 113 -0.84 18.30 11.56
C PRO A 113 -0.09 17.17 12.29
N PRO A 114 0.38 17.38 13.53
CA PRO A 114 1.04 16.34 14.33
C PRO A 114 0.19 15.08 14.50
N GLN A 115 -1.13 15.24 14.55
CA GLN A 115 -2.08 14.14 14.57
C GLN A 115 -3.23 14.43 13.60
N PRO A 116 -3.49 13.53 12.63
CA PRO A 116 -4.56 13.75 11.67
C PRO A 116 -5.93 13.69 12.35
N PRO A 117 -6.85 14.61 12.02
CA PRO A 117 -8.21 14.57 12.54
C PRO A 117 -8.94 13.29 12.09
N ARG A 118 -9.84 12.79 12.94
CA ARG A 118 -10.67 11.59 12.68
C ARG A 118 -11.76 11.80 11.62
N GLY A 119 -11.78 12.95 10.98
CA GLY A 119 -12.64 13.33 9.85
C GLY A 119 -11.89 14.34 8.98
N VAL A 120 -12.39 14.58 7.77
CA VAL A 120 -11.72 15.47 6.81
C VAL A 120 -12.72 16.55 6.41
N GLU A 121 -12.51 17.77 6.88
CA GLU A 121 -13.38 18.91 6.55
C GLU A 121 -12.94 19.66 5.28
N GLN A 122 -11.76 19.32 4.72
CA GLN A 122 -11.15 20.07 3.60
C GLN A 122 -10.41 19.13 2.62
N VAL A 123 -11.14 18.21 2.00
CA VAL A 123 -10.60 17.37 0.92
C VAL A 123 -10.69 18.15 -0.39
N VAL A 124 -9.59 18.23 -1.12
CA VAL A 124 -9.58 18.72 -2.51
C VAL A 124 -10.33 17.70 -3.37
N ASP A 125 -11.36 18.12 -4.12
CA ASP A 125 -12.11 17.20 -4.97
C ASP A 125 -11.24 16.68 -6.13
N LEU A 126 -10.88 15.40 -6.07
CA LEU A 126 -10.01 14.75 -7.04
C LEU A 126 -10.74 14.20 -8.27
N ARG A 127 -12.02 14.55 -8.49
CA ARG A 127 -12.78 14.07 -9.66
C ARG A 127 -12.07 14.38 -10.99
N PHE A 128 -11.55 15.60 -11.14
CA PHE A 128 -10.79 15.98 -12.33
C PHE A 128 -9.55 15.09 -12.54
N VAL A 129 -8.81 14.80 -11.46
CA VAL A 129 -7.65 13.90 -11.51
C VAL A 129 -8.07 12.48 -11.93
N ALA A 130 -9.24 12.02 -11.48
CA ALA A 130 -9.78 10.73 -11.88
C ALA A 130 -9.99 10.65 -13.40
N GLU A 131 -10.58 11.70 -13.98
CA GLU A 131 -10.83 11.80 -15.42
C GLU A 131 -9.52 11.79 -16.22
N GLU A 132 -8.53 12.60 -15.82
CA GLU A 132 -7.21 12.66 -16.45
C GLU A 132 -6.44 11.33 -16.35
N LEU A 133 -6.61 10.60 -15.24
CA LEU A 133 -6.00 9.27 -15.05
C LEU A 133 -6.78 8.13 -15.71
N GLY A 134 -7.91 8.43 -16.37
CA GLY A 134 -8.76 7.43 -17.03
C GLY A 134 -9.45 6.48 -16.05
N LEU A 135 -9.70 6.93 -14.82
CA LEU A 135 -10.42 6.17 -13.80
C LEU A 135 -11.93 6.23 -14.02
N GLU A 136 -12.62 5.17 -13.61
CA GLU A 136 -14.08 5.14 -13.66
C GLU A 136 -14.70 6.06 -12.60
N ALA A 137 -15.93 6.55 -12.83
CA ALA A 137 -16.60 7.45 -11.89
C ALA A 137 -16.75 6.88 -10.46
N ARG A 138 -16.86 5.56 -10.31
CA ARG A 138 -16.93 4.88 -9.00
C ARG A 138 -15.61 4.93 -8.22
N SER A 139 -14.50 5.29 -8.86
CA SER A 139 -13.21 5.51 -8.22
C SER A 139 -13.14 6.84 -7.47
N VAL A 140 -14.20 7.66 -7.50
CA VAL A 140 -14.28 8.91 -6.73
C VAL A 140 -15.37 8.77 -5.66
N VAL A 141 -14.99 8.87 -4.39
CA VAL A 141 -15.93 8.84 -3.26
C VAL A 141 -15.59 10.00 -2.32
N ASP A 142 -16.54 10.91 -2.11
CA ASP A 142 -16.38 12.10 -1.25
C ASP A 142 -15.11 12.92 -1.58
N GLY A 143 -14.80 13.08 -2.87
CA GLY A 143 -13.63 13.80 -3.37
C GLY A 143 -12.31 13.02 -3.31
N ARG A 144 -12.32 11.77 -2.81
CA ARG A 144 -11.14 10.90 -2.70
C ARG A 144 -11.05 9.94 -3.86
N LEU A 145 -9.82 9.56 -4.22
CA LEU A 145 -9.59 8.53 -5.23
C LEU A 145 -9.46 7.16 -4.60
N ILE A 146 -10.11 6.18 -5.22
CA ILE A 146 -10.04 4.77 -4.90
C ILE A 146 -9.45 4.04 -6.10
N PHE A 147 -8.24 3.52 -5.93
CA PHE A 147 -7.57 2.69 -6.91
C PHE A 147 -7.78 1.22 -6.56
N SER A 148 -8.28 0.44 -7.52
CA SER A 148 -8.24 -1.01 -7.42
C SER A 148 -6.80 -1.51 -7.57
N ARG A 149 -6.51 -2.69 -7.02
CA ARG A 149 -5.24 -3.37 -7.26
C ARG A 149 -4.96 -3.52 -8.76
N ASP A 150 -5.95 -3.95 -9.53
CA ASP A 150 -5.78 -4.22 -10.96
C ASP A 150 -5.36 -2.95 -11.73
N TYR A 151 -5.96 -1.80 -11.44
CA TYR A 151 -5.52 -0.53 -12.03
C TYR A 151 -4.08 -0.19 -11.63
N LEU A 152 -3.72 -0.37 -10.35
CA LEU A 152 -2.36 -0.09 -9.89
C LEU A 152 -1.33 -1.01 -10.56
N GLU A 153 -1.68 -2.28 -10.75
CA GLU A 153 -0.86 -3.28 -11.43
C GLU A 153 -0.66 -2.95 -12.91
N ASP A 154 -1.75 -2.66 -13.62
CA ASP A 154 -1.68 -2.31 -15.03
C ASP A 154 -0.93 -1.00 -15.27
N ARG A 155 -1.10 -0.01 -14.39
CA ARG A 155 -0.54 1.33 -14.58
C ARG A 155 0.89 1.48 -14.07
N TYR A 156 1.21 0.90 -12.93
CA TYR A 156 2.48 1.12 -12.22
C TYR A 156 3.32 -0.16 -12.03
N GLY A 157 2.78 -1.32 -12.41
CA GLY A 157 3.45 -2.61 -12.30
C GLY A 157 3.14 -3.37 -11.01
N ALA A 158 3.74 -4.56 -10.91
CA ALA A 158 3.60 -5.42 -9.74
C ALA A 158 4.20 -4.77 -8.48
N ALA A 159 3.60 -5.06 -7.32
CA ALA A 159 4.15 -4.66 -6.03
C ALA A 159 5.49 -5.35 -5.82
N ASN A 160 6.38 -4.69 -5.08
CA ASN A 160 7.64 -5.29 -4.68
C ASN A 160 7.39 -6.51 -3.78
N ASP A 161 8.16 -7.56 -4.03
CA ASP A 161 8.28 -8.70 -3.13
C ASP A 161 9.13 -8.27 -1.93
N VAL A 162 8.47 -7.75 -0.91
CA VAL A 162 9.09 -7.62 0.41
C VAL A 162 8.92 -8.97 1.10
N ASP A 163 9.92 -9.83 0.90
CA ASP A 163 10.08 -11.13 1.57
C ASP A 163 10.21 -10.98 3.10
#